data_AF-A0A9E4ZX11-F1
#
_entry.id   AF-A0A9E4ZX11-F1
#
_cell.length_a   1.000
_cell.length_b   1.000
_cell.length_c   1.000
_cell.angle_alpha   90.00
_cell.angle_beta   90.00
_cell.angle_gamma   90.00
#
_symmetry.space_group_name_H-M   'P 1'
#
loop_
_entity.id
_entity.type
_entity.pdbx_description
1 polymer ?
#
loop_
_entity_poly.entity_id
_entity_poly.type
_entity_poly.pdbx_seq_one_letter_code
_entity_poly.pdbx_strand_id
1 'polypeptide(L)'
;MKHYAIDLRIGGHGLPEALKKELENAECKSTPLSSKIEAYLCRSETVILVNSIDDSILVDILNPPPELLDRLLKALPPAQSIVRVLERGFSLEELV
;
A
#
# COMPACT_ATOMS: atom_id res chain seq x y z
N MET A 1 -14.23 5.03 4.83
CA MET A 1 -12.87 5.13 4.26
C MET A 1 -12.22 3.76 4.40
N LYS A 2 -11.64 3.19 3.33
CA LYS A 2 -10.99 1.88 3.40
C LYS A 2 -9.48 2.07 3.48
N HIS A 3 -8.84 1.47 4.48
CA HIS A 3 -7.39 1.50 4.66
C HIS A 3 -6.88 0.07 4.80
N TYR A 4 -5.85 -0.26 4.04
CA TYR A 4 -5.15 -1.54 4.13
C TYR A 4 -3.70 -1.27 4.49
N ALA A 5 -3.16 -2.03 5.43
CA ALA A 5 -1.75 -1.95 5.82
C ALA A 5 -1.12 -3.33 5.55
N ILE A 6 -0.05 -3.37 4.77
CA ILE A 6 0.65 -4.60 4.44
C ILE A 6 2.05 -4.49 5.00
N ASP A 7 2.42 -5.43 5.87
CA ASP A 7 3.76 -5.57 6.43
C ASP A 7 4.50 -6.64 5.63
N LEU A 8 5.61 -6.25 4.98
CA LEU A 8 6.44 -7.11 4.15
C LEU A 8 7.79 -7.32 4.81
N ARG A 9 8.15 -8.57 5.11
CA ARG A 9 9.46 -8.96 5.61
C ARG A 9 10.32 -9.49 4.48
N ILE A 10 10.95 -8.56 3.78
CA ILE A 10 11.76 -8.75 2.59
C ILE A 10 13.12 -8.18 2.95
N GLY A 11 14.08 -9.05 3.31
CA GLY A 11 15.41 -8.64 3.76
C GLY A 11 16.22 -7.96 2.67
N GLY A 12 15.88 -6.70 2.35
CA GLY A 12 16.42 -5.92 1.26
C GLY A 12 15.79 -4.53 1.16
N HIS A 13 16.48 -3.64 0.43
CA HIS A 13 16.09 -2.24 0.29
C HIS A 13 15.07 -2.05 -0.84
N GLY A 14 13.78 -2.00 -0.51
CA GLY A 14 12.74 -1.43 -1.39
C GLY A 14 11.61 -2.36 -1.79
N LEU A 15 10.53 -1.73 -2.31
CA LEU A 15 9.29 -2.41 -2.67
C LEU A 15 9.54 -3.57 -3.65
N PRO A 16 8.89 -4.74 -3.49
CA PRO A 16 9.01 -5.85 -4.42
C PRO A 16 8.73 -5.43 -5.86
N GLU A 17 9.53 -5.93 -6.80
CA GLU A 17 9.43 -5.57 -8.21
C GLU A 17 8.02 -5.86 -8.79
N ALA A 18 7.41 -6.96 -8.36
CA ALA A 18 6.05 -7.31 -8.76
C ALA A 18 5.03 -6.24 -8.33
N LEU A 19 5.17 -5.69 -7.11
CA LEU A 19 4.31 -4.62 -6.61
C LEU A 19 4.55 -3.32 -7.38
N LYS A 20 5.82 -2.95 -7.65
CA LYS A 20 6.14 -1.76 -8.45
C LYS A 20 5.48 -1.82 -9.82
N LYS A 21 5.56 -2.96 -10.48
CA LYS A 21 4.95 -3.17 -11.80
C LYS A 21 3.43 -2.99 -11.78
N GLU A 22 2.75 -3.49 -10.75
CA GLU A 22 1.30 -3.27 -10.61
C GLU A 22 0.94 -1.80 -10.39
N LEU A 23 1.76 -1.05 -9.65
CA LEU A 23 1.59 0.39 -9.46
C LEU A 23 1.81 1.17 -10.77
N GLU A 24 2.81 0.80 -11.56
CA GLU A 24 3.07 1.38 -12.88
C GLU A 24 1.92 1.08 -13.86
N ASN A 25 1.43 -0.16 -13.88
CA ASN A 25 0.27 -0.58 -14.68
C ASN A 25 -1.02 0.16 -14.29
N ALA A 26 -1.12 0.59 -13.03
CA ALA A 26 -2.21 1.41 -12.51
C ALA A 26 -1.99 2.92 -12.74
N GLU A 27 -0.96 3.29 -13.51
CA GLU A 27 -0.56 4.68 -13.81
C GLU A 27 -0.33 5.52 -12.54
N CYS A 28 0.09 4.87 -11.44
CA CYS A 28 0.41 5.55 -10.20
C CYS A 28 1.75 6.29 -10.36
N LYS A 29 1.78 7.56 -9.95
CA LYS A 29 3.00 8.37 -9.95
C LYS A 29 3.67 8.29 -8.59
N SER A 30 4.95 7.94 -8.55
CA SER A 30 5.72 7.95 -7.31
C SER A 30 6.25 9.34 -6.99
N THR A 31 6.35 9.65 -5.70
CA THR A 31 6.95 10.87 -5.17
C THR A 31 7.67 10.52 -3.87
N PRO A 32 9.00 10.68 -3.80
CA PRO A 32 9.73 10.46 -2.56
C PRO A 32 9.36 11.55 -1.55
N LEU A 33 8.95 11.14 -0.35
CA LEU A 33 8.66 12.05 0.77
C LEU A 33 9.85 12.17 1.73
N SER A 34 10.66 11.11 1.85
CA SER A 34 11.92 11.10 2.59
C SER A 34 12.83 9.97 2.08
N SER A 35 14.00 9.78 2.71
CA SER A 35 14.90 8.66 2.40
C SER A 35 14.30 7.27 2.68
N LYS A 36 13.23 7.19 3.48
CA LYS A 36 12.57 5.94 3.85
C LYS A 36 11.12 5.83 3.36
N ILE A 37 10.52 6.95 2.95
CA ILE A 37 9.10 7.02 2.61
C ILE A 37 8.91 7.46 1.17
N GLU A 38 8.16 6.66 0.41
CA GLU A 38 7.73 6.94 -0.96
C GLU A 38 6.21 6.90 -1.02
N ALA A 39 5.60 7.90 -1.67
CA ALA A 39 4.17 7.94 -1.91
C ALA A 39 3.86 7.66 -3.38
N TYR A 40 2.82 6.86 -3.64
CA TYR A 40 2.28 6.60 -4.96
C TYR A 40 0.86 7.16 -5.04
N LEU A 41 0.65 8.07 -6.00
CA LEU A 41 -0.64 8.71 -6.26
C LEU A 41 -1.24 8.12 -7.54
N CYS A 42 -2.36 7.41 -7.41
CA CYS A 42 -3.07 6.82 -8.55
C CYS A 42 -4.28 7.69 -8.93
N ARG A 43 -4.80 7.54 -10.16
CA ARG A 43 -5.92 8.37 -10.67
C ARG A 43 -7.23 8.27 -9.87
N SER A 44 -7.39 7.24 -9.03
CA SER A 44 -8.63 6.87 -8.33
C SER A 44 -8.74 7.41 -6.89
N GLU A 45 -8.16 8.58 -6.57
CA GLU A 45 -8.01 9.09 -5.19
C GLU A 45 -7.27 8.12 -4.25
N THR A 46 -6.63 7.10 -4.82
CA THR A 46 -5.89 6.10 -4.09
C THR A 46 -4.50 6.64 -3.80
N VAL A 47 -4.14 6.59 -2.53
CA VAL A 47 -2.81 6.95 -2.04
C VAL A 47 -2.18 5.71 -1.46
N ILE A 48 -0.96 5.41 -1.90
CA ILE A 48 -0.18 4.29 -1.37
C ILE A 48 1.10 4.85 -0.76
N LEU A 49 1.35 4.57 0.51
CA LEU A 49 2.58 4.96 1.20
C LEU A 49 3.42 3.73 1.42
N VAL A 50 4.67 3.80 0.98
CA VAL A 50 5.68 2.76 1.17
C VAL A 50 6.70 3.29 2.14
N ASN A 51 6.80 2.68 3.32
CA ASN A 51 7.75 3.04 4.36
C ASN A 51 8.73 1.89 4.59
N SER A 52 10.00 2.14 4.29
CA SER A 52 11.10 1.19 4.49
C SER A 52 11.64 1.31 5.93
N ILE A 53 11.49 0.25 6.72
CA ILE A 53 11.92 0.18 8.11
C ILE A 53 12.83 -1.03 8.27
N ASP A 54 14.14 -0.80 8.29
CA ASP A 54 15.19 -1.83 8.42
C ASP A 54 14.98 -2.98 7.40
N ASP A 55 14.70 -4.20 7.87
CA ASP A 55 14.45 -5.40 7.05
C ASP A 55 12.97 -5.59 6.69
N SER A 56 12.16 -4.54 6.80
CA SER A 56 10.71 -4.60 6.57
C SER A 56 10.19 -3.40 5.80
N ILE A 57 9.07 -3.60 5.11
CA ILE A 57 8.38 -2.55 4.36
C ILE A 57 6.93 -2.53 4.78
N LEU A 58 6.49 -1.38 5.25
CA LEU A 58 5.08 -1.11 5.50
C LEU A 58 4.48 -0.44 4.27
N VAL A 59 3.41 -1.01 3.74
CA VAL A 59 2.65 -0.46 2.63
C VAL A 59 1.24 -0.12 3.11
N ASP A 60 0.95 1.17 3.24
CA ASP A 60 -0.38 1.68 3.53
C ASP A 60 -1.11 2.02 2.23
N ILE A 61 -2.33 1.50 2.04
CA ILE A 61 -3.16 1.71 0.86
C ILE A 61 -4.46 2.35 1.31
N LEU A 62 -4.71 3.58 0.86
CA LEU A 62 -5.88 4.37 1.19
C LEU A 62 -6.83 4.41 -0.01
N ASN A 63 -8.09 4.04 0.23
CA ASN A 63 -9.18 4.06 -0.76
C ASN A 63 -8.82 3.39 -2.11
N PRO A 64 -8.30 2.14 -2.13
CA PRO A 64 -8.05 1.48 -3.40
C PRO A 64 -9.35 1.05 -4.08
N PRO A 65 -9.47 1.16 -5.42
CA PRO A 65 -10.50 0.46 -6.14
C PRO A 65 -10.30 -1.07 -5.97
N PRO A 66 -11.37 -1.87 -5.88
CA PRO A 66 -11.26 -3.31 -5.61
C PRO A 66 -10.29 -4.04 -6.56
N GLU A 67 -10.31 -3.71 -7.85
CA GLU A 67 -9.45 -4.32 -8.86
C GLU A 67 -7.96 -4.02 -8.67
N LEU A 68 -7.62 -2.82 -8.16
CA LEU A 68 -6.23 -2.50 -7.84
C LEU A 68 -5.78 -3.24 -6.58
N LEU A 69 -6.62 -3.27 -5.56
CA LEU A 69 -6.32 -4.01 -4.34
C LEU A 69 -6.04 -5.48 -4.63
N ASP A 70 -6.91 -6.14 -5.40
CA ASP A 70 -6.75 -7.56 -5.76
C ASP A 70 -5.45 -7.83 -6.52
N ARG A 71 -5.07 -6.95 -7.45
CA ARG A 71 -3.80 -7.05 -8.19
C ARG A 71 -2.60 -6.90 -7.26
N LEU A 72 -2.62 -5.89 -6.39
CA LEU A 72 -1.55 -5.66 -5.42
C LEU A 72 -1.39 -6.84 -4.46
N LEU A 73 -2.49 -7.40 -3.95
CA LEU A 73 -2.47 -8.56 -3.06
C LEU A 73 -1.90 -9.81 -3.75
N LYS A 74 -2.19 -10.02 -5.05
CA LYS A 74 -1.62 -11.12 -5.84
C LYS A 74 -0.13 -10.95 -6.15
N ALA A 75 0.36 -9.71 -6.18
CA ALA A 75 1.76 -9.39 -6.39
C ALA A 75 2.61 -9.53 -5.10
N LEU A 76 1.98 -9.78 -3.94
CA LEU A 76 2.68 -9.94 -2.68
C LEU A 76 3.41 -11.28 -2.59
N PRO A 77 4.63 -11.33 -2.03
CA PRO A 77 5.29 -12.59 -1.69
C PRO A 77 4.56 -13.27 -0.52
N PRO A 78 3.89 -14.43 -0.71
CA PRO A 78 2.93 -14.97 0.26
C PRO A 78 3.57 -15.43 1.58
N ALA A 79 4.83 -15.87 1.56
CA ALA A 79 5.55 -16.32 2.77
C ALA A 79 6.17 -15.17 3.58
N GLN A 80 6.09 -13.93 3.09
CA GLN A 80 6.79 -12.76 3.63
C GLN A 80 5.84 -11.59 3.92
N SER A 81 4.53 -11.78 3.75
CA SER A 81 3.55 -10.70 3.83
C SER A 81 2.52 -10.95 4.93
N ILE A 82 2.31 -9.97 5.80
CA ILE A 82 1.20 -9.91 6.74
C ILE A 82 0.27 -8.79 6.27
N VAL A 83 -0.92 -9.16 5.79
CA VAL A 83 -1.94 -8.19 5.38
C VAL A 83 -2.84 -7.88 6.57
N ARG A 84 -2.92 -6.61 6.95
CA ARG A 84 -3.83 -6.09 7.97
C ARG A 84 -4.88 -5.21 7.29
N VAL A 85 -6.15 -5.52 7.50
CA VAL A 85 -7.25 -4.71 7.00
C VAL A 85 -7.68 -3.75 8.11
N LEU A 86 -7.56 -2.45 7.86
CA LEU A 86 -7.95 -1.39 8.79
C LEU A 86 -9.19 -0.69 8.24
N GLU A 87 -10.36 -1.27 8.48
CA GLU A 87 -11.61 -0.57 8.20
C GLU A 87 -11.89 0.43 9.31
N ARG A 88 -11.75 1.73 9.01
CA ARG A 88 -12.32 2.77 9.87
C ARG A 88 -13.85 2.74 9.69
N GLY A 89 -14.52 1.99 10.55
CA GLY A 89 -15.95 2.14 10.81
C GLY A 89 -16.20 3.41 11.63
N PHE A 90 -16.17 4.57 10.99
CA PHE A 90 -16.86 5.74 11.52
C PHE A 90 -18.06 5.95 10.62
N SER A 91 -19.26 5.61 11.10
CA SER A 91 -20.45 6.23 10.54
C SER A 91 -20.44 7.70 11.00
N LEU A 92 -20.79 8.62 10.11
CA LEU A 92 -20.97 10.03 10.48
C LEU A 92 -22.08 10.22 11.54
N GLU A 93 -22.88 9.19 11.79
CA GLU A 93 -23.96 9.15 12.79
C GLU A 93 -23.44 8.99 14.23
N GLU A 94 -22.21 8.51 14.43
CA GLU A 94 -21.59 8.30 15.75
C GLU A 94 -20.74 9.50 16.22
N LEU A 95 -20.73 10.60 15.47
CA LEU A 95 -20.00 11.84 15.78
C LEU A 95 -20.93 13.00 16.23
N VAL A 96 -22.15 12.70 16.68
CA VAL A 96 -23.11 13.68 17.22
C VAL A 96 -23.26 13.52 18.73
#